data_AF-A0AAJ6EHI3-F1
#
_entry.id   AF-A0AAJ6EHI3-F1
#
_cell.length_a   1.000
_cell.length_b   1.000
_cell.length_c   1.000
_cell.angle_alpha   90.00
_cell.angle_beta   90.00
_cell.angle_gamma   90.00
#
_symmetry.space_group_name_H-M   'P 1'
#
loop_
_entity.id
_entity.type
_entity.pdbx_description
1 polymer ?
#
loop_
_entity_poly.entity_id
_entity_poly.type
_entity_poly.pdbx_seq_one_letter_code
_entity_poly.pdbx_strand_id
1 'polypeptide(L)'
;MSSKVTPGKATIAIRRVNVLSAGSGRDGLAVFEGILSFKPFEAPLYSSRWNTGVPAMLRNLGSRYQAIKSPWPDYAIYSLPDASRIEACDRQSLMDAMNGIIAVNWQATEPHWTATSSPFDRKYSLILVYDGSALVAFTVYRILQLSAGPGIYRSGTEVLPAHQGRGLYGFFTAEVLRCSGATERADGSVLYGWRTRNPIVWAANAKICEKVTPSLLDDMQDPALQAACVEMCASLYPGKPLELPDMIMRGAYGHIKHHRQAYHGTASLVDAAMSRKIPNSADALFSVGYARV
;
A
#
# COMPACT_ATOMS: atom_id res chain seq x y z
N MET A 1 -44.33 -38.39 -17.52
CA MET A 1 -43.90 -37.70 -16.29
C MET A 1 -43.01 -36.53 -16.68
N SER A 2 -43.57 -35.32 -16.58
CA SER A 2 -42.92 -34.05 -16.88
C SER A 2 -42.55 -33.41 -15.55
N SER A 3 -41.32 -32.91 -15.42
CA SER A 3 -40.89 -32.10 -14.28
C SER A 3 -40.12 -30.90 -14.82
N LYS A 4 -40.85 -29.79 -14.97
CA LYS A 4 -40.28 -28.44 -15.10
C LYS A 4 -40.00 -27.94 -13.69
N VAL A 5 -38.75 -27.57 -13.43
CA VAL A 5 -38.38 -26.79 -12.24
C VAL A 5 -37.82 -25.47 -12.72
N THR A 6 -38.56 -24.40 -12.42
CA THR A 6 -38.08 -23.01 -12.44
C THR A 6 -38.05 -22.54 -10.99
N PRO A 7 -36.92 -21.98 -10.54
CA PRO A 7 -36.99 -20.76 -9.72
C PRO A 7 -35.78 -19.85 -10.02
N GLY A 8 -35.80 -18.52 -9.91
CA GLY A 8 -36.78 -17.56 -9.45
C GLY A 8 -36.05 -16.21 -9.55
N LYS A 9 -36.68 -15.21 -10.16
CA LYS A 9 -36.13 -13.86 -10.29
C LYS A 9 -36.00 -13.24 -8.89
N ALA A 10 -34.78 -13.01 -8.43
CA ALA A 10 -34.52 -12.14 -7.28
C ALA A 10 -34.40 -10.70 -7.79
N THR A 11 -35.48 -9.95 -7.65
CA THR A 11 -35.55 -8.51 -7.87
C THR A 11 -34.75 -7.80 -6.78
N ILE A 12 -33.63 -7.18 -7.11
CA ILE A 12 -32.90 -6.31 -6.19
C ILE A 12 -33.64 -4.98 -6.12
N ALA A 13 -34.32 -4.75 -5.00
CA ALA A 13 -34.92 -3.47 -4.68
C ALA A 13 -33.82 -2.46 -4.35
N ILE A 14 -33.55 -1.54 -5.28
CA ILE A 14 -32.71 -0.37 -5.03
C ILE A 14 -33.53 0.59 -4.18
N ARG A 15 -33.26 0.62 -2.87
CA ARG A 15 -33.83 1.62 -1.97
C ARG A 15 -33.17 2.97 -2.26
N ARG A 16 -33.84 3.81 -3.03
CA ARG A 16 -33.56 5.25 -3.11
C ARG A 16 -33.69 5.84 -1.70
N VAL A 17 -32.64 6.48 -1.21
CA VAL A 17 -32.75 7.47 -0.13
C VAL A 17 -32.28 8.79 -0.72
N ASN A 18 -33.22 9.69 -0.93
CA ASN A 18 -32.96 11.08 -1.28
C ASN A 18 -32.67 11.88 0.01
N VAL A 19 -31.56 12.61 -0.04
CA VAL A 19 -31.28 14.00 0.40
C VAL A 19 -31.91 14.53 1.70
N LEU A 20 -31.01 15.02 2.58
CA LEU A 20 -31.01 16.18 3.51
C LEU A 20 -30.13 15.74 4.73
N SER A 21 -29.15 16.44 5.28
CA SER A 21 -28.73 17.84 5.28
C SER A 21 -27.26 17.94 5.75
N ALA A 22 -26.64 19.11 5.56
CA ALA A 22 -25.29 19.51 5.96
C ALA A 22 -24.79 18.98 7.33
N GLY A 23 -23.54 18.49 7.37
CA GLY A 23 -22.82 18.13 8.58
C GLY A 23 -21.39 17.64 8.29
N SER A 24 -20.43 18.09 9.09
CA SER A 24 -18.97 18.00 8.91
C SER A 24 -18.36 16.62 8.57
N GLY A 25 -17.61 16.57 7.46
CA GLY A 25 -16.22 16.05 7.33
C GLY A 25 -15.69 14.87 8.15
N ARG A 26 -16.50 13.87 8.54
CA ARG A 26 -16.02 12.68 9.29
C ARG A 26 -16.38 11.32 8.68
N ASP A 27 -17.16 11.27 7.60
CA ASP A 27 -17.68 9.98 7.09
C ASP A 27 -16.75 9.22 6.15
N GLY A 28 -15.62 9.81 5.73
CA GLY A 28 -14.65 9.16 4.83
C GLY A 28 -13.68 8.20 5.52
N LEU A 29 -13.49 8.29 6.84
CA LEU A 29 -12.47 7.53 7.58
C LEU A 29 -12.98 6.17 8.09
N ALA A 30 -14.29 6.03 8.35
CA ALA A 30 -14.88 4.86 8.99
C ALA A 30 -14.88 3.59 8.11
N VAL A 31 -14.73 3.71 6.79
CA VAL A 31 -14.84 2.57 5.86
C VAL A 31 -13.51 1.79 5.68
N PHE A 32 -12.42 2.25 6.30
CA PHE A 32 -11.10 1.60 6.24
C PHE A 32 -10.82 0.65 7.40
N GLU A 33 -11.63 0.65 8.45
CA GLU A 33 -11.33 -0.04 9.72
C GLU A 33 -11.44 -1.57 9.64
N GLY A 34 -12.19 -2.11 8.68
CA GLY A 34 -12.46 -3.55 8.60
C GLY A 34 -11.45 -4.40 7.81
N ILE A 35 -10.50 -3.80 7.10
CA ILE A 35 -9.69 -4.51 6.08
C ILE A 35 -8.27 -4.84 6.55
N LEU A 36 -7.76 -4.18 7.60
CA LEU A 36 -6.36 -4.28 8.03
C LEU A 36 -6.22 -4.66 9.50
N SER A 37 -6.92 -5.71 9.93
CA SER A 37 -6.63 -6.37 11.21
C SER A 37 -5.83 -7.64 10.91
N PHE A 38 -4.52 -7.61 11.13
CA PHE A 38 -3.74 -8.85 11.15
C PHE A 38 -3.80 -9.41 12.57
N LYS A 39 -3.92 -10.73 12.70
CA LYS A 39 -3.81 -11.35 14.03
C LYS A 39 -2.35 -11.19 14.51
N PRO A 40 -2.12 -10.89 15.80
CA PRO A 40 -0.78 -10.94 16.36
C PRO A 40 -0.19 -12.34 16.14
N PHE A 41 1.03 -12.40 15.62
CA PHE A 41 1.80 -13.64 15.46
C PHE A 41 3.05 -13.52 16.33
N GLU A 42 3.33 -14.54 17.12
CA GLU A 42 4.62 -14.67 17.80
C GLU A 42 5.65 -15.16 16.77
N ALA A 43 6.42 -14.23 16.22
CA ALA A 43 7.57 -14.59 15.40
C ALA A 43 8.68 -15.18 16.29
N PRO A 44 9.35 -16.26 15.88
CA PRO A 44 10.67 -16.57 16.41
C PRO A 44 11.57 -15.38 16.04
N LEU A 45 11.91 -14.58 17.04
CA LEU A 45 12.95 -13.57 16.92
C LEU A 45 14.19 -14.24 16.31
N TYR A 46 14.84 -13.55 15.38
CA TYR A 46 16.22 -13.82 14.98
C TYR A 46 17.13 -13.71 16.23
N SER A 47 17.15 -14.76 17.04
CA SER A 47 18.12 -15.08 18.08
C SER A 47 19.26 -15.78 17.35
N SER A 48 20.46 -15.22 17.20
CA SER A 48 21.40 -15.02 18.31
C SER A 48 22.67 -14.26 17.85
N ARG A 49 22.64 -13.52 16.73
CA ARG A 49 23.84 -12.84 16.19
C ARG A 49 23.81 -11.31 16.16
N TRP A 50 22.74 -10.70 16.68
CA TRP A 50 22.61 -9.24 16.79
C TRP A 50 22.43 -8.78 18.24
N ASN A 51 22.91 -9.59 19.21
CA ASN A 51 22.81 -9.30 20.64
C ASN A 51 24.11 -8.73 21.22
N THR A 52 24.72 -7.79 20.48
CA THR A 52 25.80 -6.93 20.99
C THR A 52 25.54 -5.51 20.52
N GLY A 53 24.88 -4.75 21.38
CA GLY A 53 24.61 -3.32 21.21
C GLY A 53 23.28 -3.03 20.54
N VAL A 54 22.25 -2.76 21.34
CA VAL A 54 21.03 -2.07 20.88
C VAL A 54 21.47 -0.77 20.22
N PRO A 55 21.38 -0.59 18.89
CA PRO A 55 21.66 0.70 18.28
C PRO A 55 20.58 1.67 18.77
N ALA A 56 20.98 2.89 19.12
CA ALA A 56 20.10 3.91 19.68
C ALA A 56 18.78 4.00 18.91
N MET A 57 17.69 3.61 19.58
CA MET A 57 16.33 3.82 19.09
C MET A 57 16.13 5.32 18.89
N LEU A 58 15.91 5.76 17.64
CA LEU A 58 15.45 7.12 17.36
C LEU A 58 14.05 7.26 17.96
N ARG A 59 13.99 7.69 19.23
CA ARG A 59 12.76 7.95 20.01
C ARG A 59 11.83 8.93 19.30
N ASN A 60 12.43 9.77 18.47
CA ASN A 60 11.80 10.67 17.52
C ASN A 60 12.90 11.11 16.54
N LEU A 61 12.58 11.53 15.32
CA LEU A 61 13.56 12.13 14.39
C LEU A 61 14.19 13.44 14.93
N GLY A 62 13.83 13.86 16.14
CA GLY A 62 14.33 15.04 16.83
C GLY A 62 13.69 16.32 16.28
N SER A 63 14.08 17.47 16.84
CA SER A 63 13.63 18.80 16.39
C SER A 63 14.08 19.17 14.97
N ARG A 64 14.92 18.33 14.34
CA ARG A 64 15.49 18.55 13.00
C ARG A 64 14.47 18.39 11.88
N TYR A 65 13.40 17.65 12.11
CA TYR A 65 12.33 17.44 11.15
C TYR A 65 11.04 17.99 11.74
N GLN A 66 10.26 18.68 10.92
CA GLN A 66 9.00 19.25 11.36
C GLN A 66 7.90 18.18 11.28
N ALA A 67 7.32 17.85 12.44
CA ALA A 67 6.15 17.01 12.49
C ALA A 67 4.94 17.75 11.90
N ILE A 68 4.10 17.04 11.14
CA ILE A 68 2.81 17.55 10.71
C ILE A 68 1.76 17.31 11.80
N LYS A 69 0.61 17.98 11.67
CA LYS A 69 -0.51 17.78 12.60
C LYS A 69 -0.99 16.34 12.55
N SER A 70 -0.80 15.62 13.65
CA SER A 70 -1.37 14.28 13.80
C SER A 70 -2.85 14.36 14.14
N PRO A 71 -3.71 13.52 13.52
CA PRO A 71 -5.09 13.37 13.96
C PRO A 71 -5.20 12.53 15.24
N TRP A 72 -4.11 11.87 15.67
CA TRP A 72 -4.02 11.11 16.92
C TRP A 72 -3.06 11.78 17.91
N PRO A 73 -3.45 11.94 19.19
CA PRO A 73 -2.58 12.57 20.19
C PRO A 73 -1.30 11.76 20.46
N ASP A 74 -1.35 10.43 20.29
CA ASP A 74 -0.26 9.53 20.64
C ASP A 74 0.75 9.30 19.51
N TYR A 75 0.53 9.93 18.33
CA TYR A 75 1.41 9.77 17.18
C TYR A 75 2.11 11.06 16.77
N ALA A 76 3.42 10.98 16.58
CA ALA A 76 4.19 11.98 15.85
C ALA A 76 4.32 11.54 14.39
N ILE A 77 4.01 12.46 13.46
CA ILE A 77 3.99 12.15 12.03
C ILE A 77 4.94 13.08 11.28
N TYR A 78 5.80 12.51 10.45
CA TYR A 78 6.72 13.25 9.57
C TYR A 78 6.35 12.98 8.13
N SER A 79 6.11 14.05 7.36
CA SER A 79 5.83 14.00 5.93
C SER A 79 7.00 14.64 5.19
N LEU A 80 7.70 13.85 4.39
CA LEU A 80 8.94 14.19 3.72
C LEU A 80 8.74 14.01 2.21
N PRO A 81 8.31 15.06 1.47
CA PRO A 81 8.16 15.00 0.02
C PRO A 81 9.46 14.66 -0.71
N ASP A 82 10.61 14.99 -0.12
CA ASP A 82 11.94 14.62 -0.58
C ASP A 82 12.66 13.82 0.53
N ALA A 83 12.78 12.51 0.33
CA ALA A 83 13.41 11.60 1.28
C ALA A 83 14.94 11.78 1.39
N SER A 84 15.57 12.46 0.42
CA SER A 84 17.01 12.75 0.49
C SER A 84 17.39 13.75 1.57
N ARG A 85 16.39 14.49 2.09
CA ARG A 85 16.53 15.41 3.22
C ARG A 85 16.71 14.69 4.56
N ILE A 86 16.57 13.36 4.62
CA ILE A 86 17.02 12.60 5.78
C ILE A 86 18.54 12.70 5.86
N GLU A 87 19.03 13.24 6.97
CA GLU A 87 20.44 13.43 7.26
C GLU A 87 21.20 12.10 7.26
N ALA A 88 22.43 12.09 6.77
CA ALA A 88 23.22 10.88 6.62
C ALA A 88 23.37 10.09 7.93
N CYS A 89 23.44 10.78 9.08
CA CYS A 89 23.55 10.17 10.40
C CYS A 89 22.28 9.44 10.85
N ASP A 90 21.10 9.79 10.32
CA ASP A 90 19.82 9.19 10.69
C ASP A 90 19.42 8.03 9.75
N ARG A 91 19.99 7.97 8.53
CA ARG A 91 19.59 7.03 7.46
C ARG A 91 19.67 5.56 7.87
N GLN A 92 20.80 5.13 8.45
CA GLN A 92 21.00 3.72 8.77
C GLN A 92 19.99 3.24 9.81
N SER A 93 19.89 3.94 10.94
CA SER A 93 18.95 3.59 12.01
C SER A 93 17.49 3.64 11.55
N LEU A 94 17.11 4.60 10.71
CA LEU A 94 15.77 4.66 10.13
C LEU A 94 15.50 3.48 9.17
N MET A 95 16.47 3.14 8.31
CA MET A 95 16.36 1.99 7.40
C MET A 95 16.23 0.68 8.18
N ASP A 96 16.99 0.52 9.25
CA ASP A 96 16.90 -0.65 10.14
C ASP A 96 15.52 -0.75 10.80
N ALA A 97 14.97 0.37 11.28
CA ALA A 97 13.62 0.42 11.82
C ALA A 97 12.55 0.05 10.77
N MET A 98 12.64 0.59 9.55
CA MET A 98 11.73 0.26 8.45
C MET A 98 11.80 -1.22 8.08
N ASN A 99 13.01 -1.78 7.96
CA ASN A 99 13.23 -3.20 7.70
C ASN A 99 12.73 -4.08 8.85
N GLY A 100 12.85 -3.62 10.10
CA GLY A 100 12.30 -4.30 11.27
C GLY A 100 10.79 -4.46 11.20
N ILE A 101 10.06 -3.40 10.80
CA ILE A 101 8.60 -3.48 10.60
C ILE A 101 8.26 -4.44 9.45
N ILE A 102 8.99 -4.37 8.33
CA ILE A 102 8.79 -5.30 7.19
C ILE A 102 8.98 -6.75 7.65
N ALA A 103 10.03 -7.05 8.42
CA ALA A 103 10.33 -8.40 8.90
C ALA A 103 9.29 -8.95 9.89
N VAL A 104 8.52 -8.08 10.56
CA VAL A 104 7.38 -8.50 11.39
C VAL A 104 6.18 -8.85 10.51
N ASN A 105 5.94 -8.08 9.45
CA ASN A 105 4.78 -8.24 8.57
C ASN A 105 4.99 -9.28 7.45
N TRP A 106 6.24 -9.64 7.16
CA TRP A 106 6.66 -10.53 6.08
C TRP A 106 7.74 -11.51 6.55
N GLN A 107 7.74 -12.72 5.99
CA GLN A 107 8.86 -13.66 6.16
C GLN A 107 10.02 -13.18 5.28
N ALA A 108 10.86 -12.29 5.80
CA ALA A 108 12.02 -11.77 5.10
C ALA A 108 13.25 -12.65 5.34
N THR A 109 13.96 -13.03 4.27
CA THR A 109 15.24 -13.75 4.36
C THR A 109 16.45 -12.80 4.35
N GLU A 110 16.24 -11.57 3.91
CA GLU A 110 17.23 -10.49 3.86
C GLU A 110 16.53 -9.12 3.98
N PRO A 111 17.25 -8.04 4.31
CA PRO A 111 16.68 -6.69 4.39
C PRO A 111 16.06 -6.25 3.06
N HIS A 112 14.86 -5.66 3.12
CA HIS A 112 14.19 -5.18 1.92
C HIS A 112 14.85 -3.93 1.35
N TRP A 113 15.18 -2.98 2.23
CA TRP A 113 15.93 -1.77 1.90
C TRP A 113 17.40 -1.97 2.27
N THR A 114 18.29 -1.61 1.35
CA THR A 114 19.74 -1.72 1.51
C THR A 114 20.41 -0.40 1.18
N ALA A 115 21.70 -0.25 1.51
CA ALA A 115 22.45 0.95 1.13
C ALA A 115 22.45 1.21 -0.39
N THR A 116 22.48 0.15 -1.22
CA THR A 116 22.47 0.26 -2.68
C THR A 116 21.08 0.46 -3.28
N SER A 117 20.03 0.10 -2.53
CA SER A 117 18.63 0.27 -2.92
C SER A 117 17.89 1.06 -1.85
N SER A 118 18.43 2.22 -1.44
CA SER A 118 17.89 2.99 -0.32
C SER A 118 16.64 3.80 -0.69
N PRO A 119 15.68 3.97 0.24
CA PRO A 119 14.55 4.87 0.04
C PRO A 119 14.88 6.34 0.30
N PHE A 120 16.14 6.71 0.60
CA PHE A 120 16.56 8.09 0.90
C PHE A 120 17.13 8.85 -0.31
N ASP A 121 16.68 8.50 -1.51
CA ASP A 121 16.98 9.24 -2.73
C ASP A 121 15.88 10.26 -3.03
N ARG A 122 16.21 11.35 -3.73
CA ARG A 122 15.29 12.45 -4.08
C ARG A 122 14.07 12.01 -4.89
N LYS A 123 14.13 10.84 -5.54
CA LYS A 123 12.98 10.28 -6.27
C LYS A 123 11.89 9.71 -5.36
N TYR A 124 12.18 9.55 -4.06
CA TYR A 124 11.26 9.02 -3.07
C TYR A 124 10.75 10.11 -2.14
N SER A 125 9.55 9.86 -1.65
CA SER A 125 8.89 10.58 -0.59
C SER A 125 8.56 9.60 0.53
N LEU A 126 8.59 10.08 1.78
CA LEU A 126 8.35 9.27 2.97
C LEU A 126 7.26 9.91 3.84
N ILE A 127 6.44 9.07 4.45
CA ILE A 127 5.66 9.48 5.62
C ILE A 127 5.97 8.47 6.73
N LEU A 128 6.34 8.98 7.89
CA LEU A 128 6.79 8.19 9.04
C LEU A 128 5.88 8.47 10.22
N VAL A 129 5.54 7.44 10.99
CA VAL A 129 4.68 7.53 12.17
C VAL A 129 5.40 6.91 13.36
N TYR A 130 5.49 7.67 14.44
CA TYR A 130 6.10 7.28 15.70
C TYR A 130 5.06 7.29 16.83
N ASP A 131 5.13 6.34 17.75
CA ASP A 131 4.25 6.26 18.95
C ASP A 131 4.88 6.89 20.21
N GLY A 132 5.83 7.80 20.02
CA GLY A 132 6.62 8.41 21.09
C GLY A 132 7.81 7.56 21.55
N SER A 133 7.86 6.28 21.21
CA SER A 133 8.96 5.38 21.57
C SER A 133 9.78 4.89 20.37
N ALA A 134 9.12 4.58 19.26
CA ALA A 134 9.76 4.03 18.07
C ALA A 134 8.98 4.34 16.79
N LEU A 135 9.59 4.06 15.64
CA LEU A 135 8.87 4.03 14.36
C LEU A 135 7.88 2.86 14.38
N VAL A 136 6.61 3.13 14.14
CA VAL A 136 5.55 2.11 14.18
C VAL A 136 4.84 1.90 12.85
N ALA A 137 4.96 2.86 11.94
CA ALA A 137 4.46 2.73 10.58
C ALA A 137 5.20 3.66 9.63
N PHE A 138 5.23 3.30 8.35
CA PHE A 138 5.73 4.17 7.29
C PHE A 138 5.02 3.90 5.96
N THR A 139 5.11 4.88 5.05
CA THR A 139 4.90 4.67 3.63
C THR A 139 6.03 5.32 2.83
N VAL A 140 6.43 4.63 1.76
CA VAL A 140 7.39 5.11 0.76
C VAL A 140 6.64 5.22 -0.56
N TYR A 141 6.73 6.36 -1.22
CA TYR A 141 6.10 6.57 -2.52
C TYR A 141 7.00 7.39 -3.45
N ARG A 142 6.64 7.39 -4.74
CA ARG A 142 7.28 8.19 -5.78
C ARG A 142 6.21 8.96 -6.52
N ILE A 143 6.54 10.17 -6.94
CA ILE A 143 5.76 10.93 -7.91
C ILE A 143 6.47 10.79 -9.26
N LEU A 144 5.69 10.55 -10.31
CA LEU A 144 6.15 10.27 -11.67
C LEU A 144 5.38 11.19 -12.63
N GLN A 145 6.02 11.52 -13.74
CA GLN A 145 5.34 12.06 -14.91
C GLN A 145 5.29 10.97 -15.97
N LEU A 146 4.08 10.56 -16.34
CA LEU A 146 3.83 9.58 -17.39
C LEU A 146 3.20 10.28 -18.59
N SER A 147 3.17 9.60 -19.73
CA SER A 147 2.55 10.10 -20.97
C SER A 147 1.05 10.34 -20.78
N ALA A 148 0.39 9.50 -19.98
CA ALA A 148 -1.02 9.61 -19.63
C ALA A 148 -1.30 10.61 -18.48
N GLY A 149 -0.26 11.27 -17.95
CA GLY A 149 -0.39 12.28 -16.91
C GLY A 149 0.43 11.97 -15.64
N PRO A 150 0.14 12.70 -14.55
CA PRO A 150 0.85 12.52 -13.29
C PRO A 150 0.57 11.15 -12.67
N GLY A 151 1.63 10.50 -12.18
CA GLY A 151 1.58 9.20 -11.53
C GLY A 151 2.10 9.24 -10.10
N ILE A 152 1.50 8.42 -9.25
CA ILE A 152 1.96 8.14 -7.89
C ILE A 152 2.23 6.65 -7.84
N TYR A 153 3.42 6.25 -7.41
CA TYR A 153 3.73 4.84 -7.15
C TYR A 153 4.02 4.62 -5.67
N ARG A 154 3.17 3.84 -4.99
CA ARG A 154 3.38 3.49 -3.59
C ARG A 154 4.29 2.26 -3.49
N SER A 155 5.55 2.51 -3.14
CA SER A 155 6.63 1.52 -3.15
C SER A 155 6.56 0.57 -1.96
N GLY A 156 6.14 1.05 -0.79
CA GLY A 156 5.99 0.24 0.41
C GLY A 156 5.11 0.93 1.44
N THR A 157 4.33 0.18 2.19
CA THR A 157 3.52 0.71 3.29
C THR A 157 3.38 -0.37 4.33
N GLU A 158 3.87 -0.10 5.53
CA GLU A 158 3.90 -1.08 6.61
C GLU A 158 3.45 -0.42 7.91
N VAL A 159 2.71 -1.19 8.70
CA VAL A 159 2.20 -0.79 10.01
C VAL A 159 2.45 -1.97 10.94
N LEU A 160 3.07 -1.74 12.10
CA LEU A 160 3.26 -2.79 13.10
C LEU A 160 1.91 -3.36 13.55
N PRO A 161 1.80 -4.67 13.80
CA PRO A 161 0.53 -5.32 14.19
C PRO A 161 -0.23 -4.62 15.33
N ALA A 162 0.46 -4.14 16.36
CA ALA A 162 -0.16 -3.44 17.50
C ALA A 162 -0.83 -2.09 17.14
N HIS A 163 -0.50 -1.53 15.97
CA HIS A 163 -0.97 -0.23 15.48
C HIS A 163 -1.94 -0.37 14.28
N GLN A 164 -2.18 -1.59 13.83
CA GLN A 164 -3.13 -1.89 12.76
C GLN A 164 -4.59 -1.70 13.24
N GLY A 165 -5.52 -1.56 12.30
CA GLY A 165 -6.93 -1.25 12.60
C GLY A 165 -7.20 0.18 13.11
N ARG A 166 -6.17 1.03 13.28
CA ARG A 166 -6.30 2.39 13.81
C ARG A 166 -6.45 3.50 12.75
N GLY A 167 -6.69 3.12 11.49
CA GLY A 167 -6.83 4.07 10.38
C GLY A 167 -5.53 4.58 9.74
N LEU A 168 -4.35 4.13 10.18
CA LEU A 168 -3.04 4.60 9.67
C LEU A 168 -2.87 4.43 8.15
N TYR A 169 -3.37 3.34 7.57
CA TYR A 169 -3.26 3.11 6.13
C TYR A 169 -4.14 4.06 5.30
N GLY A 170 -5.36 4.34 5.79
CA GLY A 170 -6.23 5.35 5.19
C GLY A 170 -5.60 6.74 5.28
N PHE A 171 -4.99 7.06 6.42
CA PHE A 171 -4.22 8.29 6.59
C PHE A 171 -3.05 8.40 5.61
N PHE A 172 -2.22 7.36 5.46
CA PHE A 172 -1.15 7.37 4.47
C PHE A 172 -1.66 7.60 3.06
N THR A 173 -2.79 6.98 2.70
CA THR A 173 -3.39 7.16 1.39
C THR A 173 -3.80 8.61 1.15
N ALA A 174 -4.53 9.22 2.09
CA ALA A 174 -4.95 10.61 2.02
C ALA A 174 -3.75 11.57 1.96
N GLU A 175 -2.75 11.35 2.81
CA GLU A 175 -1.57 12.21 2.89
C GLU A 175 -0.69 12.09 1.64
N VAL A 176 -0.56 10.90 1.04
CA VAL A 176 0.13 10.70 -0.25
C VAL A 176 -0.59 11.45 -1.38
N LEU A 177 -1.92 11.35 -1.46
CA LEU A 177 -2.69 12.06 -2.48
C LEU A 177 -2.59 13.59 -2.29
N ARG A 178 -2.63 14.06 -1.04
CA ARG A 178 -2.46 15.49 -0.73
C ARG A 178 -1.06 15.99 -1.08
N CYS A 179 0.00 15.32 -0.63
CA CYS A 179 1.38 15.74 -0.83
C CYS A 179 1.84 15.66 -2.29
N SER A 180 1.21 14.82 -3.10
CA SER A 180 1.46 14.73 -4.54
C SER A 180 0.73 15.80 -5.37
N GLY A 181 -0.09 16.65 -4.73
CA GLY A 181 -0.95 17.60 -5.40
C GLY A 181 -2.12 16.95 -6.15
N ALA A 182 -2.43 15.67 -5.86
CA ALA A 182 -3.55 15.00 -6.50
C ALA A 182 -4.87 15.68 -6.16
N THR A 183 -5.04 16.14 -4.91
CA THR A 183 -6.23 16.84 -4.37
C THR A 183 -6.59 18.14 -5.08
N GLU A 184 -5.67 18.70 -5.86
CA GLU A 184 -5.88 19.93 -6.64
C GLU A 184 -6.30 19.64 -8.09
N ARG A 185 -6.47 18.36 -8.44
CA ARG A 185 -6.76 17.91 -9.81
C ARG A 185 -8.14 17.26 -9.88
N ALA A 186 -8.66 17.16 -11.11
CA ALA A 186 -9.93 16.50 -11.36
C ALA A 186 -9.85 14.99 -11.06
N ASP A 187 -10.97 14.40 -10.67
CA ASP A 187 -11.08 12.95 -10.49
C ASP A 187 -10.58 12.16 -11.70
N GLY A 188 -9.89 11.07 -11.45
CA GLY A 188 -9.35 10.19 -12.48
C GLY A 188 -8.19 10.77 -13.29
N SER A 189 -7.73 12.00 -12.99
CA SER A 189 -6.59 12.61 -13.68
C SER A 189 -5.22 12.19 -13.14
N VAL A 190 -5.19 11.43 -12.03
CA VAL A 190 -3.97 10.96 -11.39
C VAL A 190 -3.91 9.44 -11.42
N LEU A 191 -2.81 8.91 -11.92
CA LEU A 191 -2.54 7.48 -11.93
C LEU A 191 -1.97 7.04 -10.58
N TYR A 192 -2.52 5.99 -9.99
CA TYR A 192 -2.08 5.45 -8.72
C TYR A 192 -1.63 4.00 -8.90
N GLY A 193 -0.34 3.76 -8.66
CA GLY A 193 0.31 2.49 -8.90
C GLY A 193 0.83 1.82 -7.63
N TRP A 194 0.79 0.50 -7.62
CA TRP A 194 1.36 -0.34 -6.57
C TRP A 194 1.76 -1.71 -7.12
N ARG A 195 2.68 -2.37 -6.43
CA ARG A 195 3.03 -3.77 -6.67
C ARG A 195 2.69 -4.58 -5.43
N THR A 196 1.96 -5.68 -5.58
CA THR A 196 1.61 -6.50 -4.43
C THR A 196 1.26 -7.95 -4.80
N ARG A 197 1.48 -8.82 -3.83
CA ARG A 197 0.94 -10.19 -3.79
C ARG A 197 -0.03 -10.40 -2.63
N ASN A 198 -0.30 -9.35 -1.85
CA ASN A 198 -1.20 -9.38 -0.72
C ASN A 198 -2.62 -8.96 -1.20
N PRO A 199 -3.61 -9.88 -1.15
CA PRO A 199 -4.98 -9.61 -1.60
C PRO A 199 -5.64 -8.42 -0.92
N ILE A 200 -5.30 -8.19 0.36
CA ILE A 200 -5.82 -7.07 1.15
C ILE A 200 -5.31 -5.75 0.61
N VAL A 201 -4.00 -5.66 0.35
CA VAL A 201 -3.37 -4.44 -0.19
C VAL A 201 -3.93 -4.11 -1.57
N TRP A 202 -4.08 -5.13 -2.42
CA TRP A 202 -4.68 -4.94 -3.75
C TRP A 202 -6.11 -4.43 -3.64
N ALA A 203 -6.96 -5.07 -2.83
CA ALA A 203 -8.36 -4.66 -2.65
C ALA A 203 -8.48 -3.24 -2.07
N ALA A 204 -7.65 -2.90 -1.09
CA ALA A 204 -7.65 -1.58 -0.45
C ALA A 204 -7.26 -0.47 -1.44
N ASN A 205 -6.24 -0.70 -2.28
CA ASN A 205 -5.82 0.27 -3.30
C ASN A 205 -6.78 0.33 -4.48
N ALA A 206 -7.39 -0.78 -4.87
CA ALA A 206 -8.37 -0.78 -5.93
C ALA A 206 -9.62 0.04 -5.56
N LYS A 207 -10.01 0.05 -4.28
CA LYS A 207 -11.17 0.80 -3.80
C LYS A 207 -11.04 2.32 -3.94
N ILE A 208 -9.81 2.86 -3.88
CA ILE A 208 -9.57 4.29 -4.10
C ILE A 208 -9.47 4.66 -5.58
N CYS A 209 -9.54 3.68 -6.49
CA CYS A 209 -9.43 3.91 -7.92
C CYS A 209 -10.78 3.73 -8.61
N GLU A 210 -11.09 4.60 -9.58
CA GLU A 210 -12.25 4.47 -10.45
C GLU A 210 -12.23 3.14 -11.21
N LYS A 211 -11.07 2.87 -11.85
CA LYS A 211 -10.74 1.64 -12.56
C LYS A 211 -9.31 1.24 -12.22
N VAL A 212 -9.02 -0.06 -12.36
CA VAL A 212 -7.69 -0.64 -12.10
C VAL A 212 -7.35 -1.63 -13.19
N THR A 213 -6.08 -1.62 -13.60
CA THR A 213 -5.48 -2.71 -14.36
C THR A 213 -4.39 -3.39 -13.52
N PRO A 214 -4.27 -4.73 -13.55
CA PRO A 214 -5.25 -5.67 -14.08
C PRO A 214 -6.52 -5.63 -13.22
N SER A 215 -7.69 -5.79 -13.82
CA SER A 215 -8.90 -6.02 -13.03
C SER A 215 -8.95 -7.48 -12.57
N LEU A 216 -9.28 -7.69 -11.29
CA LEU A 216 -9.40 -9.03 -10.69
C LEU A 216 -10.84 -9.39 -10.30
N LEU A 217 -11.75 -8.41 -10.32
CA LEU A 217 -13.12 -8.54 -9.83
C LEU A 217 -14.17 -8.32 -10.93
N ASP A 218 -13.76 -7.74 -12.05
CA ASP A 218 -14.55 -7.64 -13.26
C ASP A 218 -13.67 -8.01 -14.47
N ASP A 219 -14.32 -8.24 -15.61
CA ASP A 219 -13.64 -8.57 -16.86
C ASP A 219 -13.38 -7.31 -17.73
N MET A 220 -13.36 -6.11 -17.12
CA MET A 220 -13.14 -4.88 -17.87
C MET A 220 -11.64 -4.68 -18.16
N GLN A 221 -11.33 -4.46 -19.44
CA GLN A 221 -10.01 -4.04 -19.87
C GLN A 221 -10.05 -2.57 -20.28
N ASP A 222 -9.02 -1.83 -19.88
CA ASP A 222 -8.79 -0.45 -20.26
C ASP A 222 -7.41 -0.36 -20.91
N PRO A 223 -7.33 -0.31 -22.26
CA PRO A 223 -6.05 -0.31 -22.97
C PRO A 223 -5.17 0.90 -22.63
N ALA A 224 -5.76 2.06 -22.34
CA ALA A 224 -5.00 3.26 -21.98
C ALA A 224 -4.38 3.10 -20.58
N LEU A 225 -5.15 2.59 -19.62
CA LEU A 225 -4.65 2.30 -18.29
C LEU A 225 -3.58 1.20 -18.31
N GLN A 226 -3.74 0.17 -19.15
CA GLN A 226 -2.73 -0.86 -19.39
C GLN A 226 -1.42 -0.27 -19.94
N ALA A 227 -1.49 0.62 -20.94
CA ALA A 227 -0.31 1.29 -21.46
C ALA A 227 0.41 2.12 -20.38
N ALA A 228 -0.34 2.88 -19.58
CA ALA A 228 0.20 3.63 -18.45
C ALA A 228 0.84 2.71 -17.38
N CYS A 229 0.25 1.55 -17.14
CA CYS A 229 0.78 0.53 -16.23
C CYS A 229 2.14 -0.01 -16.71
N VAL A 230 2.27 -0.28 -18.02
CA VAL A 230 3.53 -0.71 -18.63
C VAL A 230 4.59 0.39 -18.53
N GLU A 231 4.25 1.63 -18.89
CA GLU A 231 5.15 2.79 -18.81
C GLU A 231 5.65 3.03 -17.38
N MET A 232 4.73 2.98 -16.40
CA MET A 232 5.06 3.13 -14.99
C MET A 232 6.00 2.02 -14.52
N CYS A 233 5.71 0.76 -14.85
CA CYS A 233 6.56 -0.37 -14.49
C CYS A 233 7.97 -0.23 -15.10
N ALA A 234 8.08 0.12 -16.38
CA ALA A 234 9.36 0.31 -17.06
C ALA A 234 10.20 1.43 -16.41
N SER A 235 9.56 2.50 -15.95
CA SER A 235 10.21 3.62 -15.26
C SER A 235 10.71 3.25 -13.85
N LEU A 236 9.99 2.36 -13.16
CA LEU A 236 10.31 1.96 -11.79
C LEU A 236 11.30 0.79 -11.72
N TYR A 237 11.18 -0.15 -12.67
CA TYR A 237 11.90 -1.43 -12.68
C TYR A 237 12.50 -1.68 -14.07
N PRO A 238 13.51 -0.89 -14.48
CA PRO A 238 14.12 -1.02 -15.79
C PRO A 238 14.68 -2.43 -15.99
N GLY A 239 14.37 -3.03 -17.13
CA GLY A 239 14.81 -4.39 -17.49
C GLY A 239 14.08 -5.53 -16.77
N LYS A 240 13.07 -5.24 -15.94
CA LYS A 240 12.21 -6.30 -15.38
C LYS A 240 11.00 -6.53 -16.31
N PRO A 241 10.78 -7.77 -16.78
CA PRO A 241 9.64 -8.06 -17.64
C PRO A 241 8.33 -7.94 -16.86
N LEU A 242 7.29 -7.47 -17.57
CA LEU A 242 5.91 -7.42 -17.11
C LEU A 242 5.06 -8.26 -18.07
N GLU A 243 4.46 -9.35 -17.58
CA GLU A 243 3.65 -10.23 -18.43
C GLU A 243 2.26 -9.63 -18.66
N LEU A 244 1.88 -9.50 -19.93
CA LEU A 244 0.58 -8.98 -20.35
C LEU A 244 -0.41 -10.13 -20.62
N PRO A 245 -1.73 -9.90 -20.51
CA PRO A 245 -2.39 -8.66 -20.07
C PRO A 245 -2.51 -8.54 -18.53
N ASP A 246 -2.03 -9.53 -17.79
CA ASP A 246 -2.28 -9.65 -16.34
C ASP A 246 -1.34 -8.82 -15.45
N MET A 247 -0.39 -8.09 -16.05
CA MET A 247 0.62 -7.26 -15.36
C MET A 247 1.39 -8.03 -14.29
N ILE A 248 1.81 -9.24 -14.62
CA ILE A 248 2.52 -10.11 -13.67
C ILE A 248 4.00 -9.79 -13.69
N MET A 249 4.57 -9.55 -12.50
CA MET A 249 6.00 -9.49 -12.28
C MET A 249 6.48 -10.77 -11.59
N ARG A 250 7.17 -11.62 -12.35
CA ARG A 250 7.73 -12.87 -11.81
C ARG A 250 8.91 -12.61 -10.89
N GLY A 251 8.97 -13.34 -9.78
CA GLY A 251 10.08 -13.25 -8.81
C GLY A 251 10.27 -11.85 -8.18
N ALA A 252 9.22 -11.02 -8.17
CA ALA A 252 9.25 -9.66 -7.61
C ALA A 252 9.54 -9.61 -6.10
N TYR A 253 9.28 -10.71 -5.39
CA TYR A 253 9.45 -10.88 -3.95
C TYR A 253 10.32 -12.10 -3.62
N GLY A 254 11.40 -12.35 -4.36
CA GLY A 254 12.28 -13.50 -4.12
C GLY A 254 12.84 -13.60 -2.69
N HIS A 255 12.92 -12.47 -1.98
CA HIS A 255 13.53 -12.33 -0.65
C HIS A 255 12.54 -12.12 0.50
N ILE A 256 11.26 -11.93 0.20
CA ILE A 256 10.21 -11.75 1.21
C ILE A 256 8.99 -12.60 0.86
N LYS A 257 8.39 -13.25 1.84
CA LYS A 257 7.20 -14.06 1.63
C LYS A 257 6.04 -13.54 2.48
N HIS A 258 4.94 -13.25 1.80
CA HIS A 258 3.70 -12.82 2.44
C HIS A 258 3.14 -13.92 3.35
N HIS A 259 2.78 -13.56 4.57
CA HIS A 259 2.03 -14.43 5.47
C HIS A 259 0.59 -14.55 4.96
N ARG A 260 0.27 -15.68 4.35
CA ARG A 260 -1.11 -15.96 3.97
C ARG A 260 -1.94 -16.11 5.25
N GLN A 261 -3.01 -15.35 5.32
CA GLN A 261 -4.00 -15.45 6.39
C GLN A 261 -5.36 -15.83 5.82
N ALA A 262 -6.31 -16.15 6.70
CA ALA A 262 -7.69 -16.31 6.30
C ALA A 262 -8.23 -14.96 5.82
N TYR A 263 -8.62 -14.88 4.55
CA TYR A 263 -9.23 -13.70 3.97
C TYR A 263 -10.75 -13.81 3.97
N HIS A 264 -11.41 -12.67 4.09
CA HIS A 264 -12.86 -12.56 4.05
C HIS A 264 -13.30 -11.44 3.09
N GLY A 265 -14.55 -11.49 2.62
CA GLY A 265 -15.13 -10.46 1.75
C GLY A 265 -14.39 -10.31 0.41
N THR A 266 -14.16 -9.08 -0.02
CA THR A 266 -13.46 -8.79 -1.28
C THR A 266 -12.06 -9.40 -1.33
N ALA A 267 -11.33 -9.42 -0.20
CA ALA A 267 -9.97 -9.96 -0.15
C ALA A 267 -9.93 -11.47 -0.46
N SER A 268 -10.96 -12.25 -0.11
CA SER A 268 -11.00 -13.68 -0.48
C SER A 268 -11.22 -13.90 -1.97
N LEU A 269 -11.99 -13.03 -2.63
CA LEU A 269 -12.18 -13.10 -4.09
C LEU A 269 -10.88 -12.75 -4.83
N VAL A 270 -10.19 -11.71 -4.36
CA VAL A 270 -8.86 -11.31 -4.86
C VAL A 270 -7.83 -12.41 -4.64
N ASP A 271 -7.81 -13.05 -3.46
CA ASP A 271 -6.91 -14.17 -3.17
C ASP A 271 -7.12 -15.35 -4.14
N ALA A 272 -8.38 -15.67 -4.44
CA ALA A 272 -8.71 -16.71 -5.40
C ALA A 272 -8.24 -16.35 -6.82
N ALA A 273 -8.41 -15.09 -7.25
CA ALA A 273 -7.93 -14.61 -8.54
C ALA A 273 -6.39 -14.62 -8.64
N MET A 274 -5.72 -14.07 -7.62
CA MET A 274 -4.25 -14.08 -7.52
C MET A 274 -3.70 -15.51 -7.52
N SER A 275 -4.30 -16.43 -6.76
CA SER A 275 -3.83 -17.83 -6.70
C SER A 275 -3.88 -18.54 -8.05
N ARG A 276 -4.78 -18.14 -8.96
CA ARG A 276 -4.82 -18.66 -10.34
C ARG A 276 -3.77 -18.01 -11.25
N LYS A 277 -3.57 -16.69 -11.13
CA LYS A 277 -2.67 -15.92 -12.03
C LYS A 277 -1.20 -15.99 -11.61
N ILE A 278 -0.94 -15.93 -10.30
CA ILE A 278 0.39 -15.89 -9.67
C ILE A 278 0.51 -16.97 -8.58
N PRO A 279 0.53 -18.28 -8.94
CA PRO A 279 0.58 -19.36 -7.95
C PRO A 279 1.91 -19.40 -7.16
N ASN A 280 2.99 -18.84 -7.71
CA ASN A 280 4.27 -18.74 -7.01
C ASN A 280 4.25 -17.55 -6.03
N SER A 281 4.60 -17.79 -4.76
CA SER A 281 4.60 -16.77 -3.71
C SER A 281 5.60 -15.63 -3.93
N ALA A 282 6.59 -15.81 -4.81
CA ALA A 282 7.55 -14.77 -5.17
C ALA A 282 7.03 -13.81 -6.26
N ASP A 283 5.94 -14.16 -6.94
CA ASP A 283 5.37 -13.33 -7.99
C ASP A 283 4.48 -12.23 -7.40
N ALA A 284 4.27 -11.17 -8.17
CA ALA A 284 3.40 -10.06 -7.80
C ALA A 284 2.58 -9.58 -8.99
N LEU A 285 1.47 -8.92 -8.69
CA LEU A 285 0.78 -8.08 -9.67
C LEU A 285 1.34 -6.66 -9.54
N PHE A 286 1.66 -6.05 -10.67
CA PHE A 286 1.89 -4.62 -10.77
C PHE A 286 0.58 -4.00 -11.25
N SER A 287 0.02 -3.07 -10.49
CA SER A 287 -1.31 -2.52 -10.75
C SER A 287 -1.25 -1.01 -10.82
N VAL A 288 -2.08 -0.44 -11.69
CA VAL A 288 -2.31 1.00 -11.80
C VAL A 288 -3.80 1.26 -11.91
N GLY A 289 -4.28 2.29 -11.25
CA GLY A 289 -5.66 2.76 -11.35
C GLY A 289 -5.77 4.27 -11.48
N TYR A 290 -6.94 4.74 -11.90
CA TYR A 290 -7.29 6.16 -11.89
C TYR A 290 -7.76 6.55 -10.49
N ALA A 291 -7.00 7.35 -9.74
CA ALA A 291 -7.37 7.72 -8.38
C ALA A 291 -8.68 8.54 -8.35
N ARG A 292 -9.56 8.20 -7.41
CA ARG A 292 -10.66 9.06 -6.95
C ARG A 292 -10.05 10.00 -5.89
N VAL A 293 -10.15 11.30 -6.10
CA VAL A 293 -9.41 12.32 -5.35
C VAL A 293 -10.35 13.04 -4.39
#